data_AF-A0A0G0TMM0-F1
#
_entry.id   AF-A0A0G0TMM0-F1
#
_cell.length_a   1.000
_cell.length_b   1.000
_cell.length_c   1.000
_cell.angle_alpha   90.00
_cell.angle_beta   90.00
_cell.angle_gamma   90.00
#
_symmetry.space_group_name_H-M   'P 1'
#
loop_
_entity.id
_entity.type
_entity.pdbx_description
1 polymer ?
#
loop_
_entity_poly.entity_id
_entity_poly.type
_entity_poly.pdbx_seq_one_letter_code
_entity_poly.pdbx_strand_id
1 'polypeptide(L)'
;MPIVVLVGRDPQNRPGSNDNSYSASEVFAGSLRDNGRAVIIGESATGGKGTVNMTYPLRNGKYGALYIAIGLWKTPNGDFIERIDTDGDGYIP
;
A
#
# COMPACT_ATOMS: atom_id res chain seq x y z
N MET A 1 -24.32 11.70 -0.08
CA MET A 1 -23.30 12.21 -1.02
C MET A 1 -22.06 11.36 -0.86
N PRO A 2 -21.47 10.81 -1.94
CA PRO A 2 -20.23 10.07 -1.83
C PRO A 2 -19.07 11.02 -1.51
N ILE A 3 -18.13 10.56 -0.69
CA ILE A 3 -16.87 11.26 -0.45
C ILE A 3 -16.01 11.11 -1.71
N VAL A 4 -15.29 12.16 -2.12
CA VAL A 4 -14.27 12.04 -3.16
C VAL A 4 -12.93 11.86 -2.47
N VAL A 5 -12.22 10.78 -2.81
CA VAL A 5 -10.87 10.50 -2.28
C VAL A 5 -9.89 10.53 -3.43
N LEU A 6 -8.83 11.33 -3.28
CA LEU A 6 -7.75 11.41 -4.24
C LEU A 6 -6.62 10.46 -3.85
N VAL A 7 -6.17 9.63 -4.78
CA VAL A 7 -5.03 8.70 -4.60
C VAL A 7 -4.09 8.76 -5.80
N GLY A 8 -2.84 8.36 -5.63
CA GLY A 8 -1.83 8.38 -6.70
C GLY A 8 -0.65 9.28 -6.35
N ARG A 9 0.14 9.61 -7.37
CA ARG A 9 1.35 10.42 -7.26
C ARG A 9 1.10 11.88 -6.85
N ASP A 10 2.01 12.47 -6.07
CA ASP A 10 2.08 13.92 -5.86
C ASP A 10 2.25 14.62 -7.22
N PRO A 11 1.26 15.43 -7.67
CA PRO A 11 1.33 16.10 -8.96
C PRO A 11 2.45 17.15 -9.04
N GLN A 12 3.08 17.51 -7.91
CA GLN A 12 4.17 18.48 -7.86
C GLN A 12 5.57 17.84 -7.94
N ASN A 13 5.68 16.50 -7.97
CA ASN A 13 6.92 15.72 -8.17
C ASN A 13 8.10 16.27 -7.36
N ARG A 14 7.89 16.46 -6.06
CA ARG A 14 8.87 17.12 -5.19
C ARG A 14 10.03 16.15 -4.88
N PRO A 15 11.29 16.58 -5.02
CA PRO A 15 12.43 15.69 -4.80
C PRO A 15 12.48 15.16 -3.36
N GLY A 16 12.61 13.83 -3.23
CA GLY A 16 12.67 13.12 -1.93
C GLY A 16 11.34 12.58 -1.42
N SER A 17 10.24 12.88 -2.11
CA SER A 17 8.93 12.30 -1.81
C SER A 17 8.79 10.96 -2.54
N ASN A 18 8.43 9.92 -1.80
CA ASN A 18 7.99 8.64 -2.35
C ASN A 18 6.56 8.82 -2.88
N ASP A 19 6.46 9.57 -3.97
CA ASP A 19 5.30 10.38 -4.36
C ASP A 19 3.96 9.66 -4.46
N ASN A 20 3.88 8.33 -4.45
CA ASN A 20 2.62 7.60 -4.63
C ASN A 20 1.85 7.39 -3.30
N SER A 21 0.57 7.05 -3.39
CA SER A 21 -0.20 6.60 -2.23
C SER A 21 0.22 5.17 -1.87
N TYR A 22 0.68 4.95 -0.63
CA TYR A 22 1.12 3.64 -0.13
C TYR A 22 0.47 3.26 1.20
N SER A 23 0.28 1.95 1.42
CA SER A 23 -0.04 1.35 2.71
C SER A 23 -1.40 1.82 3.28
N ALA A 24 -1.41 2.48 4.43
CA ALA A 24 -2.65 2.82 5.13
C ALA A 24 -3.61 3.67 4.26
N SER A 25 -3.10 4.52 3.36
CA SER A 25 -3.94 5.29 2.45
C SER A 25 -4.66 4.41 1.43
N GLU A 26 -4.02 3.34 0.96
CA GLU A 26 -4.61 2.35 0.05
C GLU A 26 -5.68 1.51 0.75
N VAL A 27 -5.39 1.06 1.98
CA VAL A 27 -6.37 0.34 2.83
C VAL A 27 -7.61 1.20 3.10
N PHE A 28 -7.40 2.49 3.42
CA PHE A 28 -8.49 3.43 3.66
C PHE A 28 -9.32 3.70 2.41
N ALA A 29 -8.68 4.02 1.29
CA ALA A 29 -9.35 4.27 0.02
C ALA A 29 -10.11 3.02 -0.47
N GLY A 30 -9.49 1.84 -0.41
CA GLY A 30 -10.13 0.57 -0.74
C GLY A 30 -11.32 0.26 0.16
N SER A 31 -11.21 0.51 1.46
CA SER A 31 -12.32 0.31 2.40
C SER A 31 -13.51 1.22 2.11
N LEU A 32 -13.27 2.49 1.79
CA LEU A 32 -14.34 3.42 1.43
C LEU A 32 -14.98 3.09 0.09
N ARG A 33 -14.19 2.68 -0.91
CA ARG A 33 -14.67 2.23 -2.22
C ARG A 33 -15.58 1.01 -2.07
N ASP A 34 -15.11 -0.02 -1.38
CA ASP A 34 -15.80 -1.30 -1.26
C ASP A 34 -17.11 -1.19 -0.49
N ASN A 35 -17.17 -0.28 0.49
CA ASN A 35 -18.41 0.02 1.21
C ASN A 35 -19.34 1.01 0.46
N GLY A 36 -19.01 1.40 -0.77
CA GLY A 36 -19.79 2.37 -1.55
C GLY A 36 -19.86 3.77 -0.92
N ARG A 37 -18.85 4.16 -0.14
CA ARG A 37 -18.81 5.42 0.61
C ARG A 37 -18.00 6.51 -0.10
N ALA A 38 -17.12 6.12 -1.02
CA ALA A 38 -16.32 7.06 -1.79
C ALA A 38 -16.18 6.69 -3.26
N VAL A 39 -16.04 7.73 -4.09
CA VAL A 39 -15.48 7.61 -5.44
C VAL A 39 -13.99 7.91 -5.32
N ILE A 40 -13.18 6.98 -5.83
CA ILE A 40 -11.73 7.12 -5.84
C ILE A 40 -11.31 7.73 -7.17
N ILE A 41 -10.56 8.83 -7.14
CA ILE A 41 -10.10 9.55 -8.32
C ILE A 41 -8.58 9.73 -8.24
N GLY A 42 -7.88 9.49 -9.34
CA GLY A 42 -6.45 9.70 -9.43
C GLY A 42 -5.78 8.72 -10.38
N GLU A 43 -4.54 8.32 -10.09
CA GLU A 43 -3.79 7.40 -10.96
C GLU A 43 -4.40 5.99 -10.98
N SER A 44 -4.18 5.28 -12.09
CA SER A 44 -4.71 3.93 -12.30
C SER A 44 -4.09 2.89 -11.35
N ALA A 45 -2.92 3.18 -10.79
CA ALA A 45 -2.23 2.33 -9.83
C ALA A 45 -1.64 3.16 -8.69
N THR A 46 -1.90 2.71 -7.46
CA THR A 46 -1.22 3.19 -6.26
C THR A 46 0.07 2.41 -6.06
N GLY A 47 0.79 2.73 -4.98
CA GLY A 47 2.09 2.17 -4.69
C GLY A 47 2.11 0.66 -4.39
N GLY A 48 0.98 0.06 -4.03
CA GLY A 48 0.80 -1.37 -3.91
C GLY A 48 1.44 -2.00 -2.67
N LYS A 49 1.60 -1.25 -1.58
CA LYS A 49 2.21 -1.77 -0.34
C LYS A 49 1.14 -2.29 0.61
N GLY A 50 0.79 -3.56 0.46
CA GLY A 50 -0.15 -4.28 1.30
C GLY A 50 0.47 -5.14 2.40
N THR A 51 1.79 -5.24 2.53
CA THR A 51 2.41 -6.04 3.60
C THR A 51 2.42 -5.36 4.98
N VAL A 52 2.17 -6.15 6.03
CA VAL A 52 2.50 -5.82 7.42
C VAL A 52 3.90 -6.33 7.70
N ASN A 53 4.82 -5.44 8.03
CA ASN A 53 6.20 -5.81 8.33
C ASN A 53 6.48 -5.66 9.82
N MET A 54 7.27 -6.58 10.36
CA MET A 54 7.68 -6.57 11.76
C MET A 54 9.18 -6.80 11.87
N THR A 55 9.78 -6.11 12.85
CA THR A 55 11.21 -6.20 13.16
C THR A 55 11.44 -7.13 14.34
N TYR A 56 12.28 -8.16 14.15
CA TYR A 56 12.69 -9.11 15.17
C TYR A 56 14.18 -8.91 15.53
N PRO A 57 14.51 -8.43 16.73
CA PRO A 57 15.89 -8.19 17.12
C PRO A 57 16.68 -9.50 17.29
N LEU A 58 17.87 -9.59 16.68
CA LEU A 58 18.73 -10.76 16.79
C LEU A 58 19.64 -10.62 18.02
N ARG A 59 19.50 -11.55 18.97
CA ARG A 59 20.20 -11.55 20.27
C ARG A 59 20.11 -10.17 20.96
N ASN A 60 18.89 -9.72 21.22
CA ASN A 60 18.58 -8.43 21.84
C ASN A 60 19.15 -7.23 21.05
N GLY A 61 19.24 -7.35 19.73
CA GLY A 61 19.69 -6.29 18.82
C GLY A 61 21.21 -6.19 18.66
N LYS A 62 21.99 -7.00 19.39
CA LYS A 62 23.47 -6.95 19.32
C LYS A 62 24.02 -7.30 17.93
N TYR A 63 23.29 -8.09 17.15
CA TYR A 63 23.71 -8.53 15.82
C TYR A 63 22.71 -8.10 14.73
N GLY A 64 22.01 -6.98 14.97
CA GLY A 64 21.01 -6.45 14.05
C GLY A 64 19.61 -7.02 14.29
N ALA A 65 18.79 -6.99 13.25
CA ALA A 65 17.41 -7.41 13.29
C ALA A 65 16.95 -8.00 11.95
N LEU A 66 15.98 -8.91 12.01
CA LEU A 66 15.25 -9.38 10.84
C LEU A 66 14.04 -8.47 10.63
N TYR A 67 13.90 -7.89 9.45
CA TYR A 67 12.69 -7.19 9.01
C TYR A 67 11.96 -8.08 8.02
N ILE A 68 10.77 -8.54 8.39
CA ILE A 68 10.03 -9.54 7.61
C ILE A 68 8.55 -9.20 7.52
N ALA A 69 7.96 -9.49 6.36
CA ALA A 69 6.52 -9.43 6.17
C ALA A 69 5.84 -10.59 6.92
N ILE A 70 4.88 -10.26 7.77
CA ILE A 70 4.14 -11.23 8.61
C ILE A 70 2.66 -11.34 8.22
N GLY A 71 2.21 -10.54 7.26
CA GLY A 71 0.82 -10.52 6.83
C GLY A 71 0.58 -9.62 5.64
N LEU A 72 -0.62 -9.76 5.06
CA LEU A 72 -1.10 -8.98 3.92
C LEU A 72 -2.42 -8.31 4.28
N TRP A 73 -2.57 -7.05 3.88
CA TRP A 73 -3.82 -6.31 3.96
C TRP A 73 -4.72 -6.65 2.78
N LYS A 74 -6.00 -6.77 3.10
CA LYS A 74 -7.08 -6.92 2.14
C LYS A 74 -8.10 -5.81 2.32
N THR A 75 -8.79 -5.45 1.25
CA THR A 75 -9.98 -4.62 1.32
C THR A 75 -11.17 -5.43 1.88
N PRO A 76 -12.28 -4.78 2.27
CA PRO A 76 -13.48 -5.47 2.74
C PRO A 76 -14.06 -6.49 1.76
N ASN A 77 -13.91 -6.27 0.45
CA ASN A 77 -14.33 -7.24 -0.57
C ASN A 77 -13.35 -8.42 -0.75
N GLY A 78 -12.21 -8.39 -0.06
CA GLY A 78 -11.21 -9.46 -0.05
C GLY A 78 -10.06 -9.29 -1.04
N ASP A 79 -10.01 -8.17 -1.77
CA ASP A 79 -8.93 -7.85 -2.71
C ASP A 79 -7.63 -7.56 -1.95
N PHE A 80 -6.51 -8.06 -2.44
CA PHE A 80 -5.20 -7.74 -1.87
C PHE A 80 -4.80 -6.30 -2.23
N ILE A 81 -4.26 -5.58 -1.25
CA ILE A 81 -3.61 -4.27 -1.49
C ILE A 81 -2.20 -4.45 -2.05
N GLU A 82 -1.52 -5.52 -1.64
CA GLU A 82 -0.19 -5.81 -2.13
C GLU A 82 -0.28 -6.04 -3.63
N ARG A 83 0.57 -5.36 -4.40
CA ARG A 83 0.70 -5.64 -5.81
C ARG A 83 1.38 -7.00 -5.96
N ILE A 84 0.57 -8.03 -6.21
CA ILE A 84 1.06 -9.36 -6.52
C ILE A 84 1.62 -9.29 -7.94
N ASP A 85 2.92 -9.51 -8.06
CA ASP A 85 3.58 -9.82 -9.33
C ASP A 85 2.95 -11.13 -9.88
N THR A 86 2.01 -10.98 -10.80
CA THR A 86 1.31 -12.11 -11.43
C THR A 86 2.05 -12.66 -12.65
N ASP A 87 3.06 -11.96 -13.13
CA ASP A 87 3.88 -12.30 -14.31
C ASP A 87 5.22 -12.96 -13.94
N GLY A 88 5.63 -12.91 -12.67
CA GLY A 88 6.75 -13.65 -12.11
C GLY A 88 8.12 -13.19 -12.59
N ASP A 89 8.22 -11.99 -13.18
CA ASP A 89 9.45 -11.45 -13.74
C ASP A 89 10.18 -10.47 -12.80
N GLY A 90 9.59 -10.19 -11.63
CA GLY A 90 10.19 -9.35 -10.59
C GLY A 90 10.22 -7.86 -10.93
N TYR A 91 9.55 -7.41 -11.99
CA TYR A 91 9.44 -6.00 -12.35
C TYR A 91 8.09 -5.41 -11.95
N ILE A 92 8.12 -4.33 -11.18
CA ILE A 92 6.93 -3.55 -10.82
C ILE A 92 7.04 -2.18 -11.50
N PRO A 93 6.27 -1.87 -12.58
CA PRO A 93 6.21 -0.53 -13.15
C PRO A 93 5.69 0.52 -12.17
#